data_AF-A0A359M336-F1
#
_entry.id   AF-A0A359M336-F1
#
_cell.length_a   1.000
_cell.length_b   1.000
_cell.length_c   1.000
_cell.angle_alpha   90.00
_cell.angle_beta   90.00
_cell.angle_gamma   90.00
#
_symmetry.space_group_name_H-M   'P 1'
#
loop_
_entity.id
_entity.type
_entity.pdbx_description
1 polymer ?
#
loop_
_entity_poly.entity_id
_entity_poly.type
_entity_poly.pdbx_seq_one_letter_code
_entity_poly.pdbx_strand_id
1 'polypeptide(L)'
;KVLDGIDAAQRAGLGVKINAVAVKNLTEPDIVPLARYGRERGIEVRYIEFMPLDAQGLWLSDRVLRQNDILAVLRAEFGTLDEIPDKDPRAPATEYRYRDGGGTVGFISSVSQPFCLNCNRVRLTSDGKLRYCLFAIEETDVKGLLRGGASDEEIASLIRATVRAKWLGHEINSQKFVPPPRPMHAIGG
;
A
#
# COMPACT_ATOMS: atom_id res chain seq x y z
N LYS A 1 23.12 -0.23 4.79
CA LYS A 1 22.48 1.06 4.41
C LYS A 1 21.03 1.15 4.88
N VAL A 2 20.09 0.29 4.43
CA VAL A 2 18.68 0.36 4.89
C VAL A 2 18.52 -0.06 6.35
N LEU A 3 19.14 -1.17 6.75
CA LEU A 3 19.09 -1.66 8.15
C LEU A 3 19.67 -0.63 9.13
N ASP A 4 20.82 -0.03 8.80
CA ASP A 4 21.42 1.03 9.61
C ASP A 4 20.46 2.24 9.80
N GLY A 5 19.64 2.53 8.79
CA GLY A 5 18.61 3.57 8.85
C GLY A 5 17.44 3.19 9.76
N ILE A 6 17.02 1.92 9.74
CA ILE A 6 16.03 1.38 10.68
C ILE A 6 16.54 1.52 12.12
N ASP A 7 17.79 1.10 12.36
CA ASP A 7 18.39 1.18 13.70
C ASP A 7 18.52 2.64 14.17
N ALA A 8 18.90 3.55 13.27
CA ALA A 8 18.96 4.98 13.58
C ALA A 8 17.58 5.56 13.93
N ALA A 9 16.53 5.18 13.20
CA ALA A 9 15.17 5.62 13.47
C ALA A 9 14.66 5.11 14.83
N GLN A 10 14.90 3.84 15.15
CA GLN A 10 14.55 3.27 16.46
C GLN A 10 15.31 3.95 17.61
N ARG A 11 16.62 4.20 17.46
CA ARG A 11 17.41 4.96 18.45
C ARG A 11 16.89 6.38 18.67
N ALA A 12 16.33 7.00 17.63
CA ALA A 12 15.70 8.32 17.73
C ALA A 12 14.27 8.28 18.32
N GLY A 13 13.75 7.10 18.69
CA GLY A 13 12.40 6.94 19.23
C GLY A 13 11.29 6.98 18.18
N LEU A 14 11.61 6.86 16.89
CA LEU A 14 10.62 6.82 15.83
C LEU A 14 9.99 5.43 15.72
N GLY A 15 8.67 5.38 15.56
CA GLY A 15 7.97 4.14 15.23
C GLY A 15 8.32 3.69 13.80
N VAL A 16 8.79 2.44 13.66
CA VAL A 16 9.16 1.85 12.36
C VAL A 16 8.19 0.75 11.99
N LYS A 17 7.79 0.72 10.71
CA LYS A 17 7.09 -0.40 10.08
C LYS A 17 7.81 -0.74 8.78
N ILE A 18 7.83 -2.01 8.41
CA ILE A 18 8.39 -2.48 7.14
C ILE A 18 7.24 -2.82 6.20
N ASN A 19 7.29 -2.31 4.97
CA ASN A 19 6.36 -2.69 3.91
C ASN A 19 7.15 -3.47 2.85
N ALA A 20 6.72 -4.69 2.55
CA ALA A 20 7.35 -5.57 1.58
C ALA A 20 6.35 -5.96 0.50
N VAL A 21 6.65 -5.67 -0.75
CA VAL A 21 5.87 -6.14 -1.89
C VAL A 21 6.17 -7.62 -2.11
N ALA A 22 5.14 -8.46 -2.05
CA ALA A 22 5.21 -9.89 -2.23
C ALA A 22 4.95 -10.27 -3.69
N VAL A 23 5.97 -10.81 -4.35
CA VAL A 23 5.96 -11.24 -5.74
C VAL A 23 6.15 -12.75 -5.79
N LYS A 24 5.21 -13.45 -6.42
CA LYS A 24 5.24 -14.91 -6.54
C LYS A 24 6.43 -15.35 -7.40
N ASN A 25 7.04 -16.47 -7.00
CA ASN A 25 8.27 -17.03 -7.56
C ASN A 25 9.50 -16.10 -7.45
N LEU A 26 9.51 -15.20 -6.45
CA LEU A 26 10.61 -14.27 -6.23
C LEU A 26 10.85 -14.01 -4.75
N THR A 27 9.83 -13.58 -4.01
CA THR A 27 10.00 -13.11 -2.63
C THR A 27 9.65 -14.15 -1.57
N GLU A 28 9.14 -15.33 -1.95
CA GLU A 28 8.80 -16.41 -1.00
C GLU A 28 9.93 -16.75 -0.01
N PRO A 29 11.20 -16.87 -0.45
CA PRO A 29 12.30 -17.19 0.47
C PRO A 29 12.51 -16.13 1.57
N ASP A 30 12.10 -14.88 1.33
CA ASP A 30 12.29 -13.76 2.24
C ASP A 30 11.11 -13.54 3.20
N ILE A 31 9.97 -14.22 2.98
CA ILE A 31 8.77 -14.06 3.82
C ILE A 31 9.10 -14.36 5.28
N VAL A 32 9.59 -15.56 5.58
CA VAL A 32 9.90 -15.97 6.96
C VAL A 32 11.05 -15.16 7.57
N PRO A 33 12.20 -14.98 6.89
CA PRO A 33 13.30 -14.16 7.41
C PRO A 33 12.87 -12.74 7.78
N LEU A 34 12.05 -12.09 6.94
CA LEU A 34 11.60 -10.73 7.20
C LEU A 34 10.63 -10.66 8.40
N ALA A 35 9.70 -11.61 8.50
CA ALA A 35 8.81 -11.72 9.66
C ALA A 35 9.61 -11.91 10.95
N ARG A 36 10.61 -12.81 10.93
CA ARG A 36 11.50 -13.02 12.08
C ARG A 36 12.25 -11.75 12.47
N TYR A 37 12.82 -11.04 11.49
CA TYR A 37 13.50 -9.76 11.72
C TYR A 37 12.58 -8.73 12.39
N GLY A 38 11.33 -8.64 11.93
CA GLY A 38 10.32 -7.77 12.51
C GLY A 38 9.98 -8.13 13.95
N ARG A 39 9.71 -9.42 14.19
CA ARG A 39 9.40 -9.98 15.53
C ARG A 39 10.52 -9.68 16.53
N GLU A 40 11.78 -9.92 16.17
CA GLU A 40 12.95 -9.70 17.04
C GLU A 40 13.16 -8.24 17.43
N ARG A 41 12.65 -7.30 16.62
CA ARG A 41 12.88 -5.85 16.80
C ARG A 41 11.63 -5.08 17.19
N GLY A 42 10.50 -5.76 17.40
CA GLY A 42 9.22 -5.11 17.65
C GLY A 42 8.75 -4.26 16.47
N ILE A 43 9.12 -4.63 15.25
CA ILE A 43 8.74 -3.94 14.01
C ILE A 43 7.65 -4.73 13.30
N GLU A 44 6.51 -4.09 13.07
CA GLU A 44 5.44 -4.68 12.26
C GLU A 44 5.88 -4.76 10.79
N VAL A 45 5.82 -5.97 10.23
CA VAL A 45 6.02 -6.22 8.79
C VAL A 45 4.67 -6.30 8.10
N ARG A 46 4.54 -5.60 6.98
CA ARG A 46 3.35 -5.61 6.12
C ARG A 46 3.70 -6.18 4.76
N TYR A 47 3.07 -7.29 4.39
CA TYR A 47 3.20 -7.86 3.06
C TYR A 47 2.12 -7.27 2.16
N ILE A 48 2.53 -6.79 0.98
CA ILE A 48 1.66 -6.09 0.02
C ILE A 48 1.61 -6.91 -1.25
N GLU A 49 0.41 -7.23 -1.73
CA GLU A 49 0.27 -7.92 -3.02
C GLU A 49 0.84 -7.07 -4.15
N PHE A 50 1.60 -7.70 -5.04
CA PHE A 50 2.16 -7.02 -6.21
C PHE A 50 1.06 -6.46 -7.12
N MET A 51 1.15 -5.17 -7.46
CA MET A 51 0.16 -4.41 -8.24
C MET A 51 0.75 -3.87 -9.55
N PRO A 52 -0.08 -3.65 -10.60
CA PRO A 52 0.33 -3.07 -11.88
C PRO A 52 0.53 -1.54 -11.78
N LEU A 53 1.59 -1.14 -11.06
CA LEU A 53 2.03 0.25 -10.89
C LEU A 53 3.49 0.42 -11.29
N ASP A 54 3.97 -0.50 -12.12
CA ASP A 54 5.29 -0.54 -12.67
C ASP A 54 5.28 0.10 -14.06
N ALA A 55 6.16 1.08 -14.28
CA ALA A 55 6.29 1.69 -15.61
C ALA A 55 6.77 0.68 -16.67
N GLN A 56 7.30 -0.46 -16.24
CA GLN A 56 7.87 -1.50 -17.09
C GLN A 56 6.84 -2.54 -17.56
N GLY A 57 5.60 -2.53 -17.03
CA GLY A 57 4.55 -3.48 -17.42
C GLY A 57 4.92 -4.96 -17.17
N LEU A 58 5.75 -5.22 -16.16
CA LEU A 58 6.17 -6.55 -15.71
C LEU A 58 5.10 -7.26 -14.87
N TRP A 59 4.09 -6.52 -14.42
CA TRP A 59 2.99 -7.09 -13.67
C TRP A 59 2.17 -8.08 -14.50
N LEU A 60 1.97 -9.25 -13.92
CA LEU A 60 1.07 -10.28 -14.40
C LEU A 60 0.26 -10.79 -13.19
N SER A 61 -1.00 -11.13 -13.40
CA SER A 61 -1.89 -11.58 -12.32
C SER A 61 -1.42 -12.89 -11.66
N ASP A 62 -0.67 -13.72 -12.38
CA ASP A 62 -0.07 -14.96 -11.88
C ASP A 62 1.15 -14.72 -10.98
N ARG A 63 1.73 -13.51 -10.99
CA ARG A 63 2.84 -13.10 -10.12
C ARG A 63 2.39 -12.55 -8.76
N VAL A 64 1.09 -12.55 -8.49
CA VAL A 64 0.54 -12.11 -7.19
C VAL A 64 0.68 -13.25 -6.18
N LEU A 65 1.55 -13.05 -5.18
CA LEU A 65 1.61 -13.93 -4.00
C LEU A 65 0.54 -13.47 -3.01
N ARG A 66 -0.49 -14.29 -2.79
CA ARG A 66 -1.70 -13.87 -2.06
C ARG A 66 -1.49 -13.91 -0.56
N GLN A 67 -2.27 -13.10 0.17
CA GLN A 67 -2.26 -13.11 1.64
C GLN A 67 -2.39 -14.52 2.23
N ASN A 68 -3.28 -15.37 1.70
CA ASN A 68 -3.50 -16.71 2.24
C ASN A 68 -2.26 -17.60 2.12
N ASP A 69 -1.49 -17.46 1.04
CA ASP A 69 -0.27 -18.23 0.82
C ASP A 69 0.82 -17.80 1.83
N ILE A 70 0.98 -16.48 2.01
CA ILE A 70 1.93 -15.91 2.97
C ILE A 70 1.52 -16.28 4.40
N LEU A 71 0.23 -16.18 4.75
CA LEU A 71 -0.30 -16.55 6.06
C LEU A 71 -0.07 -18.04 6.35
N ALA A 72 -0.21 -18.92 5.36
CA ALA A 72 0.07 -20.35 5.51
C ALA A 72 1.55 -20.60 5.81
N VAL A 73 2.46 -19.96 5.08
CA VAL A 73 3.92 -20.03 5.32
C VAL A 73 4.27 -19.54 6.73
N LEU A 74 3.71 -18.39 7.15
CA LEU A 74 3.96 -17.84 8.48
C LEU A 74 3.39 -18.73 9.59
N ARG A 75 2.24 -19.37 9.37
CA ARG A 75 1.65 -20.31 10.33
C ARG A 75 2.45 -21.59 10.48
N ALA A 76 3.03 -22.09 9.38
CA ALA A 76 3.89 -23.26 9.42
C ALA A 76 5.16 -23.01 10.25
N GLU A 77 5.72 -21.80 10.18
CA GLU A 77 6.93 -21.44 10.93
C GLU A 77 6.66 -21.00 12.39
N PHE A 78 5.71 -20.09 12.59
CA PHE A 78 5.52 -19.39 13.87
C PHE A 78 4.29 -19.85 14.65
N GLY A 79 3.58 -20.88 14.16
CA GLY A 79 2.37 -21.40 14.81
C GLY A 79 1.13 -20.52 14.55
N THR A 80 0.22 -20.43 15.51
CA THR A 80 -1.07 -19.78 15.28
C THR A 80 -0.96 -18.25 15.20
N LEU A 81 -1.54 -17.70 14.12
CA LEU A 81 -1.75 -16.28 13.91
C LEU A 81 -3.26 -15.99 13.96
N ASP A 82 -3.67 -15.12 14.88
CA ASP A 82 -5.04 -14.70 15.11
C ASP A 82 -5.30 -13.35 14.46
N GLU A 83 -6.36 -13.22 13.67
CA GLU A 83 -6.75 -11.94 13.09
C GLU A 83 -7.17 -10.97 14.21
N ILE A 84 -6.72 -9.72 14.13
CA ILE A 84 -7.11 -8.69 15.09
C ILE A 84 -8.52 -8.19 14.74
N PRO A 85 -9.50 -8.27 15.66
CA PRO A 85 -10.86 -7.82 15.41
C PRO A 85 -10.95 -6.29 15.32
N ASP A 86 -12.11 -5.78 14.90
CA ASP A 86 -12.45 -4.35 14.92
C ASP A 86 -11.46 -3.43 14.19
N LYS A 87 -10.89 -3.90 13.08
CA LYS A 87 -10.00 -3.09 12.24
C LYS A 87 -10.70 -1.82 11.75
N ASP A 88 -9.98 -0.70 11.69
CA ASP A 88 -10.47 0.50 11.00
C ASP A 88 -10.80 0.12 9.55
N PRO A 89 -12.06 0.26 9.09
CA PRO A 89 -12.45 -0.13 7.74
C PRO A 89 -11.67 0.63 6.66
N ARG A 90 -11.07 1.78 7.00
CA ARG A 90 -10.27 2.62 6.10
C ARG A 90 -8.80 2.17 6.02
N ALA A 91 -8.34 1.36 6.96
CA ALA A 91 -7.00 0.81 6.96
C ALA A 91 -6.88 -0.26 5.85
N PRO A 92 -5.84 -0.18 4.99
CA PRO A 92 -5.69 -1.14 3.90
C PRO A 92 -5.19 -2.51 4.36
N ALA A 93 -4.57 -2.58 5.54
CA ALA A 93 -3.97 -3.81 6.05
C ALA A 93 -4.98 -4.58 6.90
N THR A 94 -5.07 -5.88 6.69
CA THR A 94 -5.60 -6.82 7.69
C THR A 94 -4.44 -7.23 8.59
N GLU A 95 -4.62 -7.10 9.89
CA GLU A 95 -3.55 -7.33 10.87
C GLU A 95 -3.79 -8.64 11.63
N TYR A 96 -2.72 -9.40 11.83
CA TYR A 96 -2.72 -10.63 12.61
C TYR A 96 -1.73 -10.49 13.76
N ARG A 97 -2.08 -11.08 14.90
CA ARG A 97 -1.20 -11.22 16.06
C ARG A 97 -0.62 -12.62 16.10
N TYR A 98 0.68 -12.71 16.38
CA TYR A 98 1.30 -13.99 16.70
C TYR A 98 0.91 -14.42 18.12
N ARG A 99 0.32 -15.62 18.27
CA ARG A 99 -0.20 -16.08 19.56
C ARG A 99 0.88 -16.28 20.63
N ASP A 100 2.11 -16.50 20.20
CA ASP A 100 3.28 -16.65 21.06
C ASP A 100 3.85 -15.32 21.60
N GLY A 101 3.22 -14.19 21.26
CA GLY A 101 3.65 -12.86 21.73
C GLY A 101 4.67 -12.17 20.84
N GLY A 102 4.98 -12.70 19.65
CA GLY A 102 5.91 -12.07 18.70
C GLY A 102 5.45 -10.77 18.02
N GLY A 103 4.43 -10.10 18.55
CA GLY A 103 3.88 -8.86 17.97
C GLY A 103 2.85 -9.12 16.87
N THR A 104 2.86 -8.29 15.83
CA THR A 104 1.86 -8.27 14.76
C THR A 104 2.48 -8.31 13.36
N VAL A 105 1.70 -8.79 12.40
CA VAL A 105 2.01 -8.81 10.97
C VAL A 105 0.79 -8.35 10.18
N GLY A 106 1.00 -7.54 9.15
CA GLY A 106 -0.07 -7.00 8.31
C GLY A 106 -0.05 -7.55 6.89
N PHE A 107 -1.21 -7.57 6.26
CA PHE A 107 -1.38 -7.96 4.86
C PHE A 107 -2.22 -6.93 4.12
N ILE A 108 -1.69 -6.39 3.02
CA ILE A 108 -2.39 -5.47 2.13
C ILE A 108 -2.75 -6.25 0.86
N SER A 109 -3.96 -6.81 0.87
CA SER A 109 -4.51 -7.66 -0.20
C SER A 109 -5.12 -6.84 -1.34
N SER A 110 -4.33 -5.95 -1.93
CA SER A 110 -4.78 -4.97 -2.91
C SER A 110 -5.36 -5.55 -4.19
N VAL A 111 -5.05 -6.81 -4.54
CA VAL A 111 -5.57 -7.49 -5.73
C VAL A 111 -6.65 -8.49 -5.35
N SER A 112 -6.38 -9.38 -4.39
CA SER A 112 -7.29 -10.48 -4.03
C SER A 112 -8.48 -10.03 -3.18
N GLN A 113 -8.33 -8.97 -2.37
CA GLN A 113 -9.39 -8.41 -1.53
C GLN A 113 -9.37 -6.86 -1.55
N PRO A 114 -9.80 -6.23 -2.66
CA PRO A 114 -9.74 -4.77 -2.81
C PRO A 114 -10.53 -4.01 -1.74
N PHE A 115 -9.94 -2.95 -1.19
CA PHE A 115 -10.54 -2.09 -0.14
C PHE A 115 -10.99 -0.72 -0.66
N CYS A 116 -11.30 -0.61 -1.96
CA CYS A 116 -11.61 0.68 -2.60
C CYS A 116 -12.84 1.37 -2.00
N LEU A 117 -13.87 0.61 -1.62
CA LEU A 117 -15.13 1.13 -1.08
C LEU A 117 -14.94 1.92 0.23
N ASN A 118 -13.89 1.61 0.99
CA ASN A 118 -13.56 2.30 2.24
C ASN A 118 -12.37 3.27 2.10
N CYS A 119 -11.84 3.46 0.88
CA CYS A 119 -10.65 4.26 0.65
C CYS A 119 -10.94 5.76 0.78
N ASN A 120 -10.35 6.39 1.79
CA ASN A 120 -10.45 7.84 2.05
C ASN A 120 -9.22 8.64 1.57
N ARG A 121 -8.36 8.05 0.73
CA ARG A 121 -7.12 8.68 0.27
C ARG A 121 -7.28 9.45 -1.04
N VAL A 122 -6.55 10.55 -1.13
CA VAL A 122 -6.19 11.30 -2.35
C VAL A 122 -4.68 11.55 -2.35
N ARG A 123 -4.09 11.87 -3.49
CA ARG A 123 -2.64 12.07 -3.63
C ARG A 123 -2.33 13.38 -4.33
N LEU A 124 -1.31 14.08 -3.84
CA LEU A 124 -0.67 15.18 -4.54
C LEU A 124 0.67 14.68 -5.09
N THR A 125 0.86 14.75 -6.39
CA THR A 125 2.12 14.35 -7.04
C THR A 125 3.22 15.38 -6.78
N SER A 126 4.48 15.00 -6.95
CA SER A 126 5.63 15.90 -6.80
C SER A 126 5.64 17.05 -7.82
N ASP A 127 5.05 16.84 -9.00
CA ASP A 127 4.82 17.88 -10.00
C ASP A 127 3.58 18.75 -9.73
N GLY A 128 2.85 18.48 -8.65
CA GLY A 128 1.80 19.36 -8.12
C GLY A 128 0.39 19.07 -8.65
N LYS A 129 0.10 17.81 -8.99
CA LYS A 129 -1.20 17.40 -9.51
C LYS A 129 -1.96 16.53 -8.52
N LEU A 130 -3.27 16.73 -8.42
CA LEU A 130 -4.15 15.96 -7.55
C LEU A 130 -4.66 14.71 -8.27
N ARG A 131 -4.66 13.58 -7.56
CA ARG A 131 -5.16 12.27 -8.01
C ARG A 131 -6.14 11.72 -6.98
N TYR A 132 -7.31 11.26 -7.42
CA TYR A 132 -8.31 10.63 -6.54
C TYR A 132 -8.00 9.15 -6.23
N CYS A 133 -7.15 8.51 -7.03
CA CYS A 133 -6.74 7.12 -6.89
C CYS A 133 -5.28 6.94 -7.28
N LEU A 134 -4.64 5.90 -6.72
CA LEU A 134 -3.32 5.44 -7.14
C LEU A 134 -3.32 5.06 -8.63
N PHE A 135 -4.41 4.44 -9.10
CA PHE A 135 -4.63 3.98 -10.47
C PHE A 135 -5.30 5.01 -11.39
N ALA A 136 -5.53 6.24 -10.94
CA ALA A 136 -6.16 7.25 -11.78
C ALA A 136 -5.32 7.51 -13.05
N ILE A 137 -5.94 7.54 -14.22
CA ILE A 137 -5.27 7.96 -15.46
C ILE A 137 -5.32 9.48 -15.66
N GLU A 138 -6.25 10.14 -14.97
CA GLU A 138 -6.45 11.58 -14.97
C GLU A 138 -5.80 12.22 -13.74
N GLU A 139 -5.32 13.46 -13.91
CA GLU A 139 -4.74 14.27 -12.85
C GLU A 139 -5.22 15.72 -12.99
N THR A 140 -5.37 16.41 -11.86
CA THR A 140 -5.82 17.80 -11.85
C THR A 140 -4.66 18.73 -11.44
N ASP A 141 -4.30 19.72 -12.26
CA ASP A 141 -3.16 20.62 -11.98
C ASP A 141 -3.49 21.66 -10.91
N VAL A 142 -3.21 21.32 -9.65
CA VAL A 142 -3.41 22.22 -8.50
C VAL A 142 -2.30 23.26 -8.44
N LYS A 143 -1.07 22.92 -8.84
CA LYS A 143 0.07 23.82 -8.81
C LYS A 143 -0.09 24.97 -9.81
N GLY A 144 -0.57 24.69 -11.02
CA GLY A 144 -0.92 25.70 -12.01
C GLY A 144 -1.99 26.65 -11.46
N LEU A 145 -3.06 26.10 -10.88
CA LEU A 145 -4.14 26.87 -10.27
C LEU A 145 -3.64 27.79 -9.15
N LEU A 146 -2.84 27.26 -8.22
CA LEU A 146 -2.24 28.03 -7.11
C LEU A 146 -1.35 29.16 -7.61
N ARG A 147 -0.49 28.88 -8.61
CA ARG A 147 0.43 29.87 -9.18
C ARG A 147 -0.27 30.91 -10.04
N GLY A 148 -1.47 30.59 -10.54
CA GLY A 148 -2.33 31.51 -11.27
C GLY A 148 -3.10 32.51 -10.40
N GLY A 149 -2.94 32.45 -9.08
CA GLY A 149 -3.62 33.38 -8.15
C GLY A 149 -5.08 33.03 -7.88
N ALA A 150 -5.46 31.76 -8.04
CA ALA A 150 -6.79 31.29 -7.67
C ALA A 150 -7.09 31.51 -6.18
N SER A 151 -8.34 31.82 -5.88
CA SER A 151 -8.87 31.92 -4.52
C SER A 151 -8.96 30.55 -3.84
N ASP A 152 -9.00 30.55 -2.50
CA ASP A 152 -9.21 29.34 -1.70
C ASP A 152 -10.50 28.60 -2.10
N GLU A 153 -11.55 29.33 -2.49
CA GLU A 153 -12.82 28.71 -2.90
C GLU A 153 -12.69 27.98 -4.24
N GLU A 154 -11.95 28.53 -5.20
CA GLU A 154 -11.66 27.87 -6.48
C GLU A 154 -10.83 26.60 -6.27
N ILE A 155 -9.81 26.67 -5.40
CA ILE A 155 -8.98 25.52 -5.03
C ILE A 155 -9.81 24.44 -4.33
N ALA A 156 -10.65 24.84 -3.36
CA ALA A 156 -11.53 23.92 -2.65
C ALA A 156 -12.56 23.28 -3.60
N SER A 157 -13.11 24.04 -4.54
CA SER A 157 -14.03 23.54 -5.57
C SER A 157 -13.37 22.49 -6.45
N LEU A 158 -12.14 22.76 -6.91
CA LEU A 158 -11.32 21.83 -7.69
C LEU A 158 -11.09 20.51 -6.93
N ILE A 159 -10.63 20.60 -5.67
CA ILE A 159 -10.40 19.42 -4.83
C ILE A 159 -11.68 18.60 -4.66
N ARG A 160 -12.81 19.25 -4.38
CA ARG A 160 -14.11 18.57 -4.23
C ARG A 160 -14.56 17.91 -5.53
N ALA A 161 -14.32 18.53 -6.68
CA ALA A 161 -14.61 17.95 -7.99
C ALA A 161 -13.75 16.69 -8.24
N THR A 162 -12.44 16.74 -7.97
CA THR A 162 -11.55 15.58 -8.10
C THR A 162 -11.97 14.43 -7.18
N VAL A 163 -12.38 14.72 -5.94
CA VAL A 163 -12.89 13.70 -5.01
C VAL A 163 -14.20 13.10 -5.51
N ARG A 164 -15.13 13.91 -6.04
CA ARG A 164 -16.40 13.43 -6.60
C ARG A 164 -16.22 12.54 -7.83
N ALA A 165 -15.15 12.74 -8.60
CA ALA A 165 -14.81 11.91 -9.75
C ALA A 165 -14.18 10.55 -9.36
N LYS A 166 -13.94 10.30 -8.07
CA LYS A 166 -13.30 9.07 -7.60
C LYS A 166 -14.11 7.84 -8.00
N TRP A 167 -13.46 6.92 -8.70
CA TRP A 167 -14.05 5.65 -9.10
C TRP A 167 -14.44 4.80 -7.89
N LEU A 168 -15.44 3.94 -8.07
CA LEU A 168 -15.88 2.98 -7.06
C LEU A 168 -14.76 1.99 -6.69
N GLY A 169 -13.90 1.64 -7.66
CA GLY A 169 -12.73 0.82 -7.46
C GLY A 169 -11.72 0.94 -8.59
N HIS A 170 -10.51 0.44 -8.38
CA HIS A 170 -9.42 0.51 -9.36
C HIS A 170 -9.55 -0.48 -10.52
N GLU A 171 -10.57 -1.33 -10.53
CA GLU A 171 -10.91 -2.22 -11.65
C GLU A 171 -9.85 -3.25 -12.09
N ILE A 172 -8.68 -3.37 -11.45
CA ILE A 172 -7.61 -4.38 -11.72
C ILE A 172 -8.11 -5.78 -12.13
N ASN A 173 -9.17 -6.29 -11.50
CA ASN A 173 -9.72 -7.63 -11.79
C ASN A 173 -10.81 -7.64 -12.87
N SER A 174 -10.92 -6.58 -13.68
CA SER A 174 -11.96 -6.42 -14.70
C SER A 174 -11.36 -6.18 -16.08
N GLN A 175 -12.16 -6.43 -17.12
CA GLN A 175 -11.79 -6.17 -18.51
C GLN A 175 -11.63 -4.69 -18.85
N LYS A 176 -12.05 -3.78 -17.95
CA LYS A 176 -11.95 -2.33 -18.13
C LYS A 176 -10.64 -1.76 -17.60
N PHE A 177 -9.82 -2.57 -16.94
CA PHE A 177 -8.61 -2.10 -16.30
C PHE A 177 -7.62 -1.53 -17.32
N VAL A 178 -7.21 -0.28 -17.09
CA VAL A 178 -6.13 0.37 -17.81
C VAL A 178 -5.01 0.67 -16.80
N PRO A 179 -3.83 0.06 -16.94
CA PRO A 179 -2.69 0.38 -16.09
C PRO A 179 -2.33 1.87 -16.18
N PRO A 180 -2.10 2.55 -15.05
CA PRO A 180 -1.71 3.96 -15.08
C PRO A 180 -0.34 4.13 -15.74
N PRO A 181 -0.12 5.20 -16.52
CA PRO A 181 1.12 5.41 -17.25
C PRO A 181 2.30 5.82 -16.34
N ARG A 182 2.02 6.29 -15.12
CA ARG A 182 3.03 6.75 -14.17
C ARG A 182 3.41 5.64 -13.19
N PRO A 183 4.72 5.40 -12.96
CA PRO A 183 5.16 4.47 -11.92
C PRO A 183 4.85 5.02 -10.53
N MET A 184 4.84 4.12 -9.54
CA MET A 184 4.58 4.45 -8.13
C MET A 184 5.43 5.63 -7.60
N HIS A 185 6.73 5.66 -7.93
CA HIS A 185 7.65 6.72 -7.50
C HIS A 185 7.30 8.11 -8.05
N ALA A 186 6.58 8.18 -9.17
CA ALA A 186 6.19 9.44 -9.78
C ALA A 186 4.88 10.01 -9.20
N ILE A 187 4.18 9.26 -8.34
CA ILE A 187 2.84 9.62 -7.82
C ILE A 187 2.79 9.64 -6.28
N GLY A 188 3.94 9.91 -5.65
CA GLY A 188 4.06 10.11 -4.21
C GLY A 188 4.18 8.80 -3.42
N GLY A 189 4.91 7.83 -3.95
CA GLY A 189 5.26 6.61 -3.23
C GLY A 189 6.68 6.16 -3.51
#